data_AF-A0A2D4MM53-F1
#
_entry.id   AF-A0A2D4MM53-F1
#
_cell.length_a   1.000
_cell.length_b   1.000
_cell.length_c   1.000
_cell.angle_alpha   90.00
_cell.angle_beta   90.00
_cell.angle_gamma   90.00
#
_symmetry.space_group_name_H-M   'P 1'
#
loop_
_entity.id
_entity.type
_entity.pdbx_description
1 polymer ?
#
loop_
_entity_poly.entity_id
_entity_poly.type
_entity_poly.pdbx_seq_one_letter_code
_entity_poly.pdbx_strand_id
1 'polypeptide(L)'
;MSFTIEAVADKPPHMLKVKNFAVNFTIINLPYKNMKNPKSEVYQKTKASIKDELNHLYQRSDLNKSFLGCLVKNLRPTSNETQTDVSSICAFAVEFGSRTFDKNLVYDIFKNLTHNASLMGKYSLDNNSININVFPSTMAAGPSEQELPYWAIILICFSVLLGSIFFFLLCVLTAVWVKRRA
;
A
#
# COMPACT_ATOMS: atom_id res chain seq x y z
N MET A 1 -27.95 9.95 -46.11
CA MET A 1 -27.85 9.20 -44.84
C MET A 1 -26.45 9.43 -44.31
N SER A 2 -26.30 10.40 -43.43
CA SER A 2 -25.00 10.85 -42.91
C SER A 2 -24.77 10.17 -41.57
N PHE A 3 -23.71 9.37 -41.48
CA PHE A 3 -23.23 8.80 -40.23
C PHE A 3 -22.50 9.89 -39.44
N THR A 4 -23.10 10.35 -38.35
CA THR A 4 -22.41 11.17 -37.35
C THR A 4 -21.53 10.27 -36.50
N ILE A 5 -20.22 10.39 -36.68
CA ILE A 5 -19.21 9.91 -35.74
C ILE A 5 -19.33 10.80 -34.50
N GLU A 6 -19.89 10.29 -33.40
CA GLU A 6 -19.76 10.96 -32.11
C GLU A 6 -18.31 10.84 -31.64
N ALA A 7 -17.72 12.02 -31.42
CA ALA A 7 -16.34 12.23 -31.06
C ALA A 7 -16.00 11.60 -29.70
N VAL A 8 -15.07 10.64 -29.73
CA VAL A 8 -14.33 10.18 -28.55
C VAL A 8 -13.15 11.14 -28.34
N ALA A 9 -13.36 12.19 -27.54
CA ALA A 9 -12.36 13.09 -26.92
C ALA A 9 -13.18 14.21 -26.24
N ASP A 10 -13.02 14.65 -25.01
CA ASP A 10 -11.91 14.67 -24.07
C ASP A 10 -12.53 15.22 -22.76
N LYS A 11 -12.50 14.47 -21.65
CA LYS A 11 -12.96 15.00 -20.35
C LYS A 11 -11.76 15.68 -19.69
N PRO A 12 -11.83 16.97 -19.33
CA PRO A 12 -10.65 17.72 -18.90
C PRO A 12 -9.95 17.11 -17.67
N PRO A 13 -8.61 17.23 -17.53
CA PRO A 13 -7.81 16.53 -16.51
C PRO A 13 -8.03 16.98 -15.05
N HIS A 14 -9.05 17.81 -14.79
CA HIS A 14 -9.28 18.44 -13.49
C HIS A 14 -10.40 17.79 -12.64
N MET A 15 -11.07 16.74 -13.12
CA MET A 15 -12.26 16.17 -12.45
C MET A 15 -12.15 14.71 -11.98
N LEU A 16 -10.96 14.10 -12.02
CA LEU A 16 -10.75 12.73 -11.52
C LEU A 16 -9.97 12.74 -10.21
N LYS A 17 -10.35 11.86 -9.28
CA LYS A 17 -9.67 11.63 -8.01
C LYS A 17 -9.37 10.14 -7.87
N VAL A 18 -8.20 9.81 -7.33
CA VAL A 18 -7.88 8.43 -6.96
C VAL A 18 -8.58 8.09 -5.64
N LYS A 19 -9.36 7.01 -5.64
CA LYS A 19 -9.97 6.42 -4.46
C LYS A 19 -9.36 5.04 -4.22
N ASN A 20 -8.85 4.84 -3.01
CA ASN A 20 -8.26 3.58 -2.60
C ASN A 20 -9.23 2.81 -1.71
N PHE A 21 -9.25 1.49 -1.85
CA PHE A 21 -9.98 0.58 -1.00
C PHE A 21 -9.04 -0.49 -0.46
N ALA A 22 -9.05 -0.68 0.85
CA ALA A 22 -8.46 -1.86 1.45
C ALA A 22 -9.36 -3.05 1.11
N VAL A 23 -8.82 -4.06 0.44
CA VAL A 23 -9.52 -5.30 0.08
C VAL A 23 -8.79 -6.43 0.80
N ASN A 24 -9.32 -6.84 1.94
CA ASN A 24 -8.71 -7.86 2.78
C ASN A 24 -9.57 -9.13 2.76
N PHE A 25 -8.92 -10.29 2.78
CA PHE A 25 -9.58 -11.59 2.73
C PHE A 25 -8.61 -12.70 3.15
N THR A 26 -9.15 -13.85 3.54
CA THR A 26 -8.38 -15.04 3.87
C THR A 26 -8.45 -16.06 2.74
N ILE A 27 -7.29 -16.59 2.37
CA ILE A 27 -7.16 -17.71 1.44
C ILE A 27 -7.02 -19.01 2.23
N ILE A 28 -7.95 -19.94 2.04
CA ILE A 28 -8.04 -21.18 2.83
C ILE A 28 -7.18 -22.32 2.28
N ASN A 29 -6.86 -22.30 0.97
CA ASN A 29 -6.03 -23.32 0.32
C ASN A 29 -4.55 -22.89 0.19
N LEU A 30 -4.11 -21.95 1.04
CA LEU A 30 -2.74 -21.42 1.04
C LEU A 30 -2.16 -21.42 2.47
N PRO A 31 -1.46 -22.48 2.87
CA PRO A 31 -0.83 -22.56 4.18
C PRO A 31 0.34 -21.58 4.35
N TYR A 32 0.35 -20.83 5.46
CA TYR A 32 1.36 -19.79 5.70
C TYR A 32 2.75 -20.37 6.08
N LYS A 33 2.82 -21.62 6.51
CA LYS A 33 4.04 -22.27 7.04
C LYS A 33 5.29 -22.11 6.17
N ASN A 34 5.16 -22.07 4.84
CA ASN A 34 6.27 -21.95 3.89
C ASN A 34 6.60 -20.48 3.52
N MET A 35 5.88 -19.53 4.11
CA MET A 35 5.91 -18.11 3.80
C MET A 35 6.28 -17.26 5.04
N LYS A 36 6.90 -17.85 6.07
CA LYS A 36 7.29 -17.15 7.30
C LYS A 36 8.32 -16.05 7.09
N ASN A 37 9.13 -16.14 6.03
CA ASN A 37 10.10 -15.12 5.65
C ASN A 37 9.54 -14.25 4.51
N PRO A 38 9.20 -12.97 4.74
CA PRO A 38 8.71 -12.07 3.71
C PRO A 38 9.71 -11.82 2.57
N LYS A 39 11.01 -12.06 2.79
CA LYS A 39 12.06 -11.93 1.75
C LYS A 39 12.24 -13.21 0.94
N SER A 40 11.57 -14.31 1.29
CA SER A 40 11.69 -15.56 0.54
C SER A 40 11.05 -15.47 -0.84
N GLU A 41 11.61 -16.20 -1.80
CA GLU A 41 11.08 -16.28 -3.16
C GLU A 41 9.63 -16.79 -3.18
N VAL A 42 9.31 -17.77 -2.33
CA VAL A 42 7.95 -18.33 -2.19
C VAL A 42 6.97 -17.25 -1.76
N TYR A 43 7.29 -16.46 -0.73
CA TYR A 43 6.44 -15.35 -0.30
C TYR A 43 6.24 -14.33 -1.41
N GLN A 44 7.33 -13.90 -2.07
CA GLN A 44 7.28 -12.86 -3.09
C GLN A 44 6.51 -13.31 -4.34
N LYS A 45 6.74 -14.53 -4.83
CA LYS A 45 5.98 -15.12 -5.95
C LYS A 45 4.50 -15.29 -5.60
N THR A 46 4.19 -15.70 -4.37
CA THR A 46 2.80 -15.86 -3.93
C THR A 46 2.10 -14.50 -3.84
N LYS A 47 2.76 -13.50 -3.24
CA LYS A 47 2.28 -12.12 -3.18
C LYS A 47 2.01 -11.54 -4.58
N ALA A 48 2.91 -11.78 -5.53
CA ALA A 48 2.75 -11.38 -6.93
C ALA A 48 1.58 -12.11 -7.60
N SER A 49 1.46 -13.43 -7.41
CA SER A 49 0.37 -14.21 -7.98
C SER A 49 -1.01 -13.76 -7.45
N ILE A 50 -1.14 -13.44 -6.15
CA ILE A 50 -2.38 -12.91 -5.57
C ILE A 50 -2.72 -11.53 -6.15
N LYS A 51 -1.71 -10.68 -6.32
CA LYS A 51 -1.86 -9.36 -6.94
C LYS A 51 -2.37 -9.49 -8.38
N ASP A 52 -1.85 -10.44 -9.15
CA ASP A 52 -2.24 -10.63 -10.55
C ASP A 52 -3.68 -11.14 -10.66
N GLU A 53 -4.13 -12.05 -9.78
CA GLU A 53 -5.53 -12.49 -9.70
C GLU A 53 -6.48 -11.34 -9.34
N LEU A 54 -6.11 -10.48 -8.38
CA LEU A 54 -6.89 -9.28 -8.04
C LEU A 54 -6.98 -8.30 -9.22
N ASN A 55 -5.87 -8.07 -9.91
CA ASN A 55 -5.85 -7.19 -11.07
C ASN A 55 -6.74 -7.73 -12.19
N HIS A 56 -6.64 -9.02 -12.48
CA HIS A 56 -7.44 -9.69 -13.50
C HIS A 56 -8.93 -9.63 -13.20
N LEU A 57 -9.32 -9.83 -11.93
CA LEU A 57 -10.69 -9.71 -11.46
C LEU A 57 -11.26 -8.32 -11.78
N TYR A 58 -10.59 -7.24 -11.36
CA TYR A 58 -11.11 -5.89 -11.57
C TYR A 58 -11.02 -5.43 -13.03
N GLN A 59 -10.00 -5.86 -13.78
CA GLN A 59 -9.90 -5.62 -15.22
C GLN A 59 -11.05 -6.27 -16.02
N ARG A 60 -11.64 -7.36 -15.52
CA ARG A 60 -12.80 -8.00 -16.15
C ARG A 60 -14.15 -7.56 -15.56
N SER A 61 -14.12 -6.64 -14.61
CA SER A 61 -15.32 -6.11 -13.95
C SER A 61 -15.88 -4.88 -14.66
N ASP A 62 -17.09 -4.49 -14.27
CA ASP A 62 -17.68 -3.21 -14.65
C ASP A 62 -16.87 -1.99 -14.16
N LEU A 63 -15.95 -2.18 -13.20
CA LEU A 63 -15.04 -1.14 -12.70
C LEU A 63 -13.77 -0.98 -13.54
N ASN A 64 -13.56 -1.79 -14.59
CA ASN A 64 -12.33 -1.79 -15.39
C ASN A 64 -11.91 -0.39 -15.86
N LYS A 65 -12.85 0.40 -16.38
CA LYS A 65 -12.57 1.76 -16.87
C LYS A 65 -12.00 2.71 -15.80
N SER A 66 -12.34 2.46 -14.54
CA SER A 66 -11.84 3.21 -13.39
C SER A 66 -10.64 2.54 -12.72
N PHE A 67 -10.33 1.28 -13.03
CA PHE A 67 -9.35 0.50 -12.28
C PHE A 67 -7.91 0.90 -12.62
N LEU A 68 -7.10 1.15 -11.58
CA LEU A 68 -5.68 1.52 -11.72
C LEU A 68 -4.73 0.39 -11.32
N GLY A 69 -5.18 -0.53 -10.47
CA GLY A 69 -4.37 -1.64 -9.98
C GLY A 69 -4.57 -1.93 -8.50
N CYS A 70 -4.15 -3.13 -8.10
CA CYS A 70 -4.06 -3.54 -6.70
C CYS A 70 -2.60 -3.71 -6.26
N LEU A 71 -2.36 -3.40 -5.00
CA LEU A 71 -1.14 -3.66 -4.26
C LEU A 71 -1.47 -4.62 -3.12
N VAL A 72 -0.89 -5.82 -3.13
CA VAL A 72 -0.87 -6.67 -1.93
C VAL A 72 0.17 -6.09 -0.97
N LYS A 73 -0.22 -5.71 0.25
CA LYS A 73 0.70 -5.14 1.25
C LYS A 73 1.51 -6.26 1.90
N ASN A 74 0.82 -7.22 2.48
CA ASN A 74 1.42 -8.34 3.19
C ASN A 74 0.50 -9.57 3.16
N LEU A 75 1.12 -10.70 3.43
CA LEU A 75 0.50 -11.99 3.74
C LEU A 75 0.82 -12.30 5.21
N ARG A 76 -0.20 -12.69 5.98
CA ARG A 76 -0.09 -13.01 7.41
C ARG A 76 -0.67 -14.39 7.70
N PRO A 77 -0.19 -15.09 8.75
CA PRO A 77 -0.83 -16.31 9.19
C PRO A 77 -2.18 -16.00 9.85
N THR A 78 -3.15 -16.91 9.68
CA THR A 78 -4.28 -17.01 10.62
C THR A 78 -3.82 -17.74 11.90
N SER A 79 -4.67 -17.78 12.93
CA SER A 79 -4.30 -18.32 14.26
C SER A 79 -3.75 -19.75 14.25
N ASN A 80 -4.06 -20.57 13.24
CA ASN A 80 -3.59 -21.95 13.11
C ASN A 80 -2.51 -22.15 12.02
N GLU A 81 -2.01 -21.07 11.40
CA GLU A 81 -1.05 -21.08 10.28
C GLU A 81 -1.44 -21.91 9.03
N THR A 82 -2.67 -22.45 8.98
CA THR A 82 -3.14 -23.29 7.86
C THR A 82 -3.69 -22.46 6.70
N GLN A 83 -3.96 -21.18 6.95
CA GLN A 83 -4.53 -20.24 5.99
C GLN A 83 -3.70 -18.95 5.99
N THR A 84 -3.90 -18.16 4.94
CA THR A 84 -3.19 -16.90 4.75
C THR A 84 -4.17 -15.75 4.71
N ASP A 85 -4.05 -14.82 5.64
CA ASP A 85 -4.72 -13.52 5.60
C ASP A 85 -3.98 -12.59 4.64
N VAL A 86 -4.71 -11.99 3.71
CA VAL A 86 -4.21 -11.12 2.67
C VAL A 86 -4.65 -9.69 2.97
N SER A 87 -3.69 -8.78 3.11
CA SER A 87 -3.98 -7.35 3.11
C SER A 87 -3.62 -6.74 1.78
N SER A 88 -4.57 -6.07 1.13
CA SER A 88 -4.34 -5.41 -0.15
C SER A 88 -5.03 -4.04 -0.25
N ILE A 89 -4.56 -3.20 -1.16
CA ILE A 89 -5.15 -1.92 -1.51
C ILE A 89 -5.39 -1.91 -3.01
N CYS A 90 -6.62 -1.64 -3.44
CA CYS A 90 -6.97 -1.44 -4.84
C CYS A 90 -7.32 0.01 -5.10
N ALA A 91 -6.79 0.57 -6.18
CA ALA A 91 -6.91 1.97 -6.55
C ALA A 91 -7.80 2.14 -7.78
N PHE A 92 -8.65 3.17 -7.75
CA PHE A 92 -9.56 3.51 -8.83
C PHE A 92 -9.56 5.01 -9.12
N ALA A 93 -9.50 5.40 -10.39
CA ALA A 93 -9.76 6.75 -10.87
C ALA A 93 -11.27 6.97 -10.99
N VAL A 94 -11.80 7.85 -10.14
CA VAL A 94 -13.23 8.12 -10.06
C VAL A 94 -13.51 9.60 -10.25
N GLU A 95 -14.70 9.95 -10.70
CA GLU A 95 -15.10 11.34 -10.82
C GLU A 95 -15.15 12.03 -9.45
N PHE A 96 -14.66 13.27 -9.40
CA PHE A 96 -14.66 14.09 -8.21
C PHE A 96 -16.10 14.27 -7.71
N GLY A 97 -16.35 13.95 -6.45
CA GLY A 97 -17.69 14.01 -5.85
C GLY A 97 -18.60 12.82 -6.17
N SER A 98 -18.14 11.81 -6.91
CA SER A 98 -18.92 10.57 -7.12
C SER A 98 -19.23 9.89 -5.78
N ARG A 99 -20.53 9.79 -5.48
CA ARG A 99 -21.04 9.06 -4.31
C ARG A 99 -21.36 7.60 -4.61
N THR A 100 -21.60 7.27 -5.88
CA THR A 100 -21.94 5.92 -6.33
C THR A 100 -20.75 4.97 -6.29
N PHE A 101 -19.53 5.50 -6.41
CA PHE A 101 -18.31 4.71 -6.29
C PHE A 101 -17.92 4.56 -4.81
N ASP A 102 -18.59 3.67 -4.08
CA ASP A 102 -18.39 3.44 -2.64
C ASP A 102 -17.83 2.05 -2.31
N LYS A 103 -17.71 1.74 -1.00
CA LYS A 103 -17.17 0.45 -0.54
C LYS A 103 -18.10 -0.73 -0.85
N ASN A 104 -19.40 -0.48 -0.94
CA ASN A 104 -20.41 -1.52 -1.16
C ASN A 104 -20.35 -1.96 -2.62
N LEU A 105 -20.23 -1.02 -3.56
CA LEU A 105 -20.02 -1.33 -4.97
C LEU A 105 -18.79 -2.23 -5.18
N VAL A 106 -17.66 -1.89 -4.56
CA VAL A 106 -16.44 -2.70 -4.66
C VAL A 106 -16.63 -4.08 -4.03
N TYR A 107 -17.36 -4.17 -2.90
CA TYR A 107 -17.69 -5.44 -2.24
C TYR A 107 -18.56 -6.33 -3.12
N ASP A 108 -19.61 -5.78 -3.72
CA ASP A 108 -20.54 -6.53 -4.56
C ASP A 108 -19.85 -7.05 -5.82
N ILE A 109 -19.04 -6.21 -6.48
CA ILE A 109 -18.23 -6.60 -7.64
C ILE A 109 -17.25 -7.72 -7.26
N PHE A 110 -16.51 -7.56 -6.16
CA PHE A 110 -15.57 -8.58 -5.69
C PHE A 110 -16.30 -9.90 -5.42
N LYS A 111 -17.39 -9.86 -4.66
CA LYS A 111 -18.15 -11.05 -4.28
C LYS A 111 -18.76 -11.76 -5.50
N ASN A 112 -19.33 -11.02 -6.43
CA ASN A 112 -19.92 -11.57 -7.66
C ASN A 112 -18.85 -12.27 -8.52
N LEU A 113 -17.72 -11.61 -8.76
CA LEU A 113 -16.64 -12.15 -9.61
C LEU A 113 -15.84 -13.28 -8.96
N THR A 114 -15.98 -13.46 -7.65
CA THR A 114 -15.34 -14.57 -6.89
C THR A 114 -16.30 -15.69 -6.52
N HIS A 115 -17.42 -15.81 -7.25
CA HIS A 115 -18.45 -16.83 -7.00
C HIS A 115 -18.93 -16.81 -5.55
N ASN A 116 -19.42 -15.65 -5.10
CA ASN A 116 -19.78 -15.38 -3.71
C ASN A 116 -18.61 -15.50 -2.73
N ALA A 117 -17.45 -14.93 -3.09
CA ALA A 117 -16.26 -14.95 -2.26
C ALA A 117 -15.81 -16.37 -1.85
N SER A 118 -15.94 -17.31 -2.78
CA SER A 118 -15.49 -18.70 -2.58
C SER A 118 -14.21 -19.00 -3.38
N LEU A 119 -14.02 -18.37 -4.54
CA LEU A 119 -12.90 -18.68 -5.44
C LEU A 119 -12.42 -17.44 -6.21
N MET A 120 -11.13 -17.16 -6.15
CA MET A 120 -10.44 -16.15 -6.95
C MET A 120 -9.27 -16.81 -7.68
N GLY A 121 -9.46 -17.10 -8.97
CA GLY A 121 -8.50 -17.88 -9.76
C GLY A 121 -8.24 -19.24 -9.14
N LYS A 122 -6.99 -19.51 -8.75
CA LYS A 122 -6.60 -20.75 -8.04
C LYS A 122 -6.80 -20.70 -6.51
N TYR A 123 -7.20 -19.56 -5.95
CA TYR A 123 -7.29 -19.36 -4.51
C TYR A 123 -8.73 -19.54 -4.00
N SER A 124 -8.92 -20.51 -3.12
CA SER A 124 -10.16 -20.66 -2.37
C SER A 124 -10.19 -19.65 -1.24
N LEU A 125 -11.29 -18.90 -1.11
CA LEU A 125 -11.44 -17.83 -0.15
C LEU A 125 -12.36 -18.23 1.00
N ASP A 126 -12.16 -17.64 2.17
CA ASP A 126 -13.16 -17.65 3.23
C ASP A 126 -14.15 -16.50 3.01
N ASN A 127 -15.37 -16.82 2.59
CA ASN A 127 -16.44 -15.85 2.33
C ASN A 127 -16.72 -14.94 3.54
N ASN A 128 -16.55 -15.44 4.77
CA ASN A 128 -16.82 -14.65 5.97
C ASN A 128 -15.67 -13.68 6.34
N SER A 129 -14.52 -13.82 5.68
CA SER A 129 -13.33 -13.01 5.96
C SER A 129 -13.22 -11.74 5.10
N ILE A 130 -14.08 -11.59 4.10
CA ILE A 130 -13.98 -10.47 3.15
C ILE A 130 -14.28 -9.15 3.87
N ASN A 131 -13.32 -8.22 3.80
CA ASN A 131 -13.44 -6.92 4.41
C ASN A 131 -12.96 -5.84 3.44
N ILE A 132 -13.91 -4.97 3.02
CA ILE A 132 -13.64 -3.84 2.13
C ILE A 132 -13.90 -2.53 2.87
N ASN A 133 -12.86 -1.70 2.96
CA ASN A 133 -12.94 -0.38 3.58
C ASN A 133 -12.30 0.68 2.70
N VAL A 134 -12.75 1.92 2.84
CA VAL A 134 -12.09 3.06 2.21
C VAL A 134 -10.69 3.21 2.81
N PHE A 135 -9.68 3.22 1.95
CA PHE A 135 -8.30 3.49 2.35
C PHE A 135 -7.97 4.94 1.99
N PRO A 136 -7.42 5.74 2.93
CA PRO A 136 -7.06 7.12 2.64
C PRO A 136 -6.11 7.20 1.45
N SER A 137 -6.47 8.01 0.44
CA SER A 137 -5.55 8.38 -0.63
C SER A 137 -4.54 9.36 -0.07
N THR A 138 -3.51 8.86 0.60
CA THR A 138 -2.36 9.69 0.97
C THR A 138 -1.78 10.21 -0.33
N MET A 139 -1.73 11.53 -0.52
CA MET A 139 -0.79 12.13 -1.48
C MET A 139 0.62 11.92 -0.92
N ALA A 140 1.13 10.69 -1.02
CA ALA A 140 2.51 10.32 -0.77
C ALA A 140 2.72 8.93 -1.36
N ALA A 141 3.61 8.85 -2.34
CA ALA A 141 4.17 7.59 -2.78
C ALA A 141 4.78 6.83 -1.59
N GLY A 142 4.43 5.54 -1.47
CA GLY A 142 5.23 4.51 -0.78
C GLY A 142 4.76 4.10 0.62
N PRO A 143 4.46 2.80 0.83
CA PRO A 143 4.72 2.13 2.09
C PRO A 143 6.11 1.47 1.99
N SER A 144 7.15 2.18 2.40
CA SER A 144 8.30 1.55 3.03
C SER A 144 8.47 2.26 4.36
N GLU A 145 8.71 1.48 5.41
CA GLU A 145 9.13 1.95 6.71
C GLU A 145 10.00 3.20 6.57
N GLN A 146 9.61 4.33 7.17
CA GLN A 146 10.55 5.40 7.44
C GLN A 146 11.51 4.91 8.53
N GLU A 147 12.35 3.94 8.19
CA GLU A 147 13.61 3.77 8.87
C GLU A 147 14.47 4.93 8.37
N LEU A 148 14.76 5.90 9.25
CA LEU A 148 15.73 6.93 8.93
C LEU A 148 16.98 6.22 8.40
N PRO A 149 17.48 6.58 7.22
CA PRO A 149 18.67 5.94 6.71
C PRO A 149 19.80 6.05 7.74
N TYR A 150 20.55 4.98 7.94
CA TYR A 150 21.67 4.96 8.89
C TYR A 150 22.62 6.15 8.70
N TRP A 151 22.80 6.63 7.45
CA TRP A 151 23.58 7.83 7.16
C TRP A 151 23.02 9.10 7.82
N ALA A 152 21.70 9.26 7.93
CA ALA A 152 21.09 10.37 8.67
C ALA A 152 21.38 10.29 10.18
N ILE A 153 21.36 9.09 10.76
CA ILE A 153 21.73 8.88 12.17
C ILE A 153 23.20 9.22 12.40
N ILE A 154 24.09 8.79 11.50
CA ILE A 154 25.53 9.09 11.56
C ILE A 154 25.77 10.61 11.51
N LEU A 155 25.09 11.33 10.61
CA LEU A 155 25.22 12.78 10.50
C LEU A 155 24.78 13.49 11.78
N ILE A 156 23.67 13.08 12.38
CA ILE A 156 23.19 13.64 13.64
C ILE A 156 24.20 13.41 14.77
N CYS A 157 24.73 12.19 14.91
CA CYS A 157 25.74 11.88 15.92
C CYS A 157 27.02 12.71 15.73
N PHE A 158 27.47 12.89 14.49
CA PHE A 158 28.66 13.69 14.19
C PHE A 158 28.45 15.17 14.51
N SER A 159 27.28 15.73 14.18
CA SER A 159 26.94 17.12 14.53
C SER A 159 26.93 17.35 16.04
N VAL A 160 26.36 16.43 16.83
CA VAL A 160 26.34 16.54 18.30
C VAL A 160 27.75 16.44 18.88
N LEU A 161 28.58 15.52 18.39
CA LEU A 161 29.97 15.35 18.83
C LEU A 161 30.82 16.59 18.55
N LEU A 162 30.75 17.12 17.32
CA LEU A 162 31.49 18.33 16.95
C LEU A 162 31.05 19.54 17.77
N GLY A 163 29.74 19.71 17.99
CA GLY A 163 29.20 20.78 18.83
C GLY A 163 29.70 20.70 20.27
N SER A 164 29.70 19.50 20.87
CA SER A 164 30.21 19.28 22.22
C SER A 164 31.72 19.58 22.32
N ILE A 165 32.51 19.14 21.33
CA ILE A 165 33.95 19.40 21.30
C ILE A 165 34.22 20.90 21.17
N PHE A 166 33.51 21.58 20.26
CA PHE A 166 33.67 23.02 20.06
C PHE A 166 33.29 23.82 21.32
N PHE A 167 32.18 23.46 21.97
CA PHE A 167 31.77 24.09 23.23
C PHE A 167 32.80 23.89 24.34
N PHE A 168 33.34 22.68 24.48
CA PHE A 168 34.38 22.38 25.46
C PHE A 168 35.67 23.18 25.20
N LEU A 169 36.09 23.28 23.93
CA LEU A 169 37.24 24.10 23.54
C LEU A 169 37.02 25.58 23.85
N LEU A 170 35.82 26.12 23.61
CA LEU A 170 35.48 27.49 23.99
C LEU A 170 35.56 27.71 25.50
N CYS A 171 35.03 26.79 26.32
CA CYS A 171 35.14 26.87 27.77
C CYS A 171 36.59 26.84 28.27
N VAL A 172 37.44 25.99 27.69
CA VAL A 172 38.86 25.93 28.04
C VAL A 172 39.58 27.22 27.63
N LEU A 173 39.29 27.73 26.43
CA LEU A 173 39.86 28.99 25.95
C LEU A 173 39.46 30.15 26.87
N THR A 174 38.17 30.30 27.21
CA THR A 174 37.74 31.37 28.12
C THR A 174 38.37 31.22 29.50
N ALA A 175 38.48 30.01 30.05
CA ALA A 175 39.13 29.76 31.33
C ALA A 175 40.64 30.10 31.30
N VAL A 176 41.35 29.73 30.23
CA VAL A 176 42.77 30.07 30.05
C VAL A 176 42.97 31.57 29.85
N TRP A 177 42.08 32.22 29.11
CA TRP A 177 42.10 33.68 28.93
C TRP A 177 41.87 34.41 30.26
N VAL A 178 40.91 33.97 31.07
CA VAL A 178 40.67 34.53 32.42
C VAL A 178 41.88 34.28 33.32
N LYS A 179 42.44 33.07 33.33
CA LYS A 179 43.64 32.74 34.11
C LYS A 179 44.89 33.50 33.67
N ARG A 180 45.02 33.84 32.39
CA ARG A 180 46.12 34.69 31.88
C ARG A 180 45.94 36.17 32.21
N ARG A 181 44.72 36.60 32.55
CA ARG A 181 44.37 38.00 32.83
C ARG A 181 44.29 38.31 34.34
N ALA A 182 44.28 37.29 35.19
CA ALA A 182 44.41 37.36 36.65
C ALA A 182 45.89 37.19 37.05
#